data_AF-R7P5H2-F1
#
_entry.id   AF-R7P5H2-F1
#
_cell.length_a   1.000
_cell.length_b   1.000
_cell.length_c   1.000
_cell.angle_alpha   90.00
_cell.angle_beta   90.00
_cell.angle_gamma   90.00
#
_symmetry.space_group_name_H-M   'P 1'
#
loop_
_entity.id
_entity.type
_entity.pdbx_description
1 polymer ?
#
loop_
_entity_poly.entity_id
_entity_poly.type
_entity_poly.pdbx_seq_one_letter_code
_entity_poly.pdbx_strand_id
1 'polypeptide(L)'
;MERLSVIKNNLDYPCFTLSYNSNVLLNIWFAGNLDLYFSILGDNKFIIDESNIRVYDIFNKLYNDLINCKLPFDYSDKEILKKLSNYDLLVHDNVITWMSDDYSCLDAPSFSISKWEDKINITFDKGSSVRIRNSGSLYQPFNTNFMMLYHELCNLDLEQVYIDEIIDLKRVKK
;
A
#
# COMPACT_ATOMS: atom_id res chain seq x y z
N MET A 1 17.20 1.79 -13.69
CA MET A 1 16.63 2.30 -12.42
C MET A 1 17.33 1.59 -11.29
N GLU A 2 17.58 2.28 -10.18
CA GLU A 2 17.92 1.61 -8.93
C GLU A 2 16.78 0.65 -8.56
N ARG A 3 17.08 -0.39 -7.80
CA ARG A 3 16.10 -1.41 -7.46
C ARG A 3 15.36 -1.04 -6.17
N LEU A 4 14.07 -1.34 -6.12
CA LEU A 4 13.30 -1.26 -4.89
C LEU A 4 13.79 -2.29 -3.86
N SER A 5 14.39 -1.78 -2.79
CA SER A 5 14.84 -2.51 -1.62
C SER A 5 13.71 -2.65 -0.60
N VAL A 6 13.66 -3.81 0.06
CA VAL A 6 12.68 -4.11 1.13
C VAL A 6 13.47 -4.46 2.38
N ILE A 7 13.29 -3.67 3.44
CA ILE A 7 13.86 -3.94 4.76
C ILE A 7 12.71 -4.30 5.70
N LYS A 8 12.80 -5.45 6.34
CA LYS A 8 11.84 -5.94 7.34
C LYS A 8 12.53 -5.98 8.69
N ASN A 9 11.95 -5.37 9.72
CA ASN A 9 12.44 -5.56 11.09
C ASN A 9 11.91 -6.88 11.71
N ASN A 10 12.65 -7.48 12.64
CA ASN A 10 12.30 -8.78 13.23
C ASN A 10 11.44 -8.66 14.49
N LEU A 11 10.49 -7.71 14.51
CA LEU A 11 9.54 -7.55 15.62
C LEU A 11 8.30 -8.43 15.41
N ASP A 12 7.53 -8.65 16.47
CA ASP A 12 6.25 -9.40 16.43
C ASP A 12 5.28 -8.81 15.39
N TYR A 13 5.29 -7.48 15.25
CA TYR A 13 4.66 -6.76 14.15
C TYR A 13 5.74 -6.08 13.31
N PRO A 14 6.16 -6.69 12.18
CA PRO A 14 7.26 -6.17 11.39
C PRO A 14 6.94 -4.79 10.78
N CYS A 15 7.88 -3.86 10.88
CA CYS A 15 7.91 -2.67 10.04
C CYS A 15 8.61 -2.98 8.72
N PHE A 16 7.98 -2.60 7.63
CA PHE A 16 8.54 -2.66 6.29
C PHE A 16 9.00 -1.28 5.85
N THR A 17 10.25 -1.17 5.43
CA THR A 17 10.79 0.02 4.76
C THR A 17 11.09 -0.32 3.31
N LEU A 18 10.42 0.38 2.41
CA LEU A 18 10.61 0.30 0.97
C LEU A 18 11.45 1.50 0.51
N SER A 19 12.48 1.28 -0.30
CA SER A 19 13.34 2.37 -0.78
C SER A 19 14.12 2.05 -2.06
N TYR A 20 14.32 3.04 -2.92
CA TYR A 20 15.25 2.93 -4.06
C TYR A 20 16.66 3.43 -3.69
N ASN A 21 16.72 4.39 -2.77
CA ASN A 21 17.93 4.99 -2.22
C ASN A 21 17.66 5.49 -0.79
N SER A 22 18.65 6.09 -0.16
CA SER A 22 18.53 6.63 1.20
C SER A 22 17.66 7.89 1.33
N ASN A 23 17.20 8.48 0.21
CA ASN A 23 16.58 9.80 0.22
C ASN A 23 15.05 9.73 0.35
N VAL A 24 14.41 8.68 -0.15
CA VAL A 24 12.96 8.50 -0.05
C VAL A 24 12.64 7.10 0.46
N LEU A 25 11.96 7.04 1.60
CA LEU A 25 11.59 5.80 2.28
C LEU A 25 10.08 5.75 2.49
N LEU A 26 9.44 4.65 2.11
CA LEU A 26 8.07 4.35 2.48
C LEU A 26 8.05 3.29 3.59
N ASN A 27 7.48 3.64 4.74
CA ASN A 27 7.37 2.80 5.91
C ASN A 27 5.93 2.32 6.10
N ILE A 28 5.76 1.03 6.38
CA ILE A 28 4.45 0.38 6.60
C ILE A 28 4.54 -0.52 7.82
N TRP A 29 3.71 -0.28 8.85
CA TRP A 29 3.74 -1.06 10.09
C TRP A 29 2.42 -1.03 10.84
N PHE A 30 2.18 -2.06 11.67
CA PHE A 30 1.18 -1.99 12.74
C PHE A 30 1.77 -1.34 13.99
N ALA A 31 1.05 -0.40 14.59
CA ALA A 31 1.38 0.08 15.94
C ALA A 31 0.66 -0.77 17.01
N GLY A 32 0.96 -0.53 18.29
CA GLY A 32 0.38 -1.31 19.40
C GLY A 32 -1.14 -1.23 19.56
N ASN A 33 -1.80 -0.32 18.83
CA ASN A 33 -3.26 -0.24 18.71
C ASN A 33 -3.86 -1.13 17.61
N LEU A 34 -3.03 -1.94 16.92
CA LEU A 34 -3.41 -2.80 15.79
C LEU A 34 -3.94 -2.03 14.58
N ASP A 35 -3.63 -0.73 14.48
CA ASP A 35 -3.88 0.05 13.28
C ASP A 35 -2.64 0.10 12.41
N LEU A 36 -2.88 0.20 11.11
CA LEU A 36 -1.83 0.21 10.11
C LEU A 36 -1.42 1.66 9.82
N TYR A 37 -0.12 1.88 9.67
CA TYR A 37 0.44 3.19 9.41
C TYR A 37 1.24 3.14 8.11
N PHE A 38 1.01 4.15 7.28
CA PHE A 38 1.82 4.46 6.10
C PHE A 38 2.55 5.76 6.38
N SER A 39 3.86 5.78 6.23
CA SER A 39 4.64 7.00 6.39
C SER A 39 5.72 7.12 5.35
N ILE A 40 5.93 8.34 4.86
CA ILE A 40 6.99 8.67 3.93
C ILE A 40 8.03 9.56 4.61
N LEU A 41 9.31 9.29 4.36
CA LEU A 41 10.42 10.15 4.75
C LEU A 41 11.15 10.62 3.48
N GLY A 42 11.44 11.91 3.40
CA GLY A 42 12.09 12.52 2.24
C GLY A 42 11.09 13.29 1.38
N ASP A 43 10.94 12.87 0.13
CA ASP A 43 9.95 13.42 -0.80
C ASP A 43 8.52 13.01 -0.40
N ASN A 44 7.50 13.66 -0.97
CA ASN A 44 6.10 13.32 -0.72
C ASN A 44 5.57 12.25 -1.69
N LYS A 45 6.38 11.77 -2.64
CA LYS A 45 5.99 10.77 -3.63
C LYS A 45 6.90 9.54 -3.56
N PHE A 46 6.28 8.37 -3.59
CA PHE A 46 6.94 7.08 -3.73
C PHE A 46 6.38 6.34 -4.95
N ILE A 47 7.25 5.77 -5.78
CA ILE A 47 6.85 5.06 -7.01
C ILE A 47 7.24 3.60 -6.84
N ILE A 48 6.32 2.67 -7.03
CA ILE A 48 6.58 1.24 -7.06
C ILE A 48 6.46 0.77 -8.51
N ASP A 49 7.52 0.18 -9.03
CA ASP A 49 7.62 -0.40 -10.37
C ASP A 49 8.01 -1.87 -10.32
N GLU A 50 8.11 -2.51 -11.49
CA GLU A 50 8.45 -3.93 -11.62
C GLU A 50 9.90 -4.27 -11.27
N SER A 51 10.73 -3.31 -10.80
CA SER A 51 12.09 -3.61 -10.32
C SER A 51 12.10 -4.56 -9.11
N ASN A 52 10.97 -4.68 -8.41
CA ASN A 52 10.67 -5.75 -7.48
C ASN A 52 9.26 -6.27 -7.75
N ILE A 53 9.14 -7.26 -8.64
CA ILE A 53 7.85 -7.75 -9.14
C ILE A 53 6.91 -8.23 -8.03
N ARG A 54 7.44 -8.84 -6.97
CA ARG A 54 6.63 -9.33 -5.85
C ARG A 54 6.01 -8.19 -5.05
N VAL A 55 6.78 -7.14 -4.77
CA VAL A 55 6.23 -5.94 -4.12
C VAL A 55 5.25 -5.24 -5.06
N TYR A 56 5.59 -5.09 -6.34
CA TYR A 56 4.69 -4.51 -7.33
C TYR A 56 3.36 -5.27 -7.39
N ASP A 57 3.36 -6.60 -7.45
CA ASP A 57 2.16 -7.42 -7.51
C ASP A 57 1.25 -7.24 -6.29
N ILE A 58 1.83 -7.14 -5.09
CA ILE A 58 1.08 -6.87 -3.85
C ILE A 58 0.35 -5.51 -3.93
N PHE A 59 1.06 -4.46 -4.34
CA PHE A 59 0.46 -3.12 -4.46
C PHE A 59 -0.51 -3.01 -5.64
N ASN A 60 -0.20 -3.67 -6.75
CA ASN A 60 -1.08 -3.76 -7.91
C ASN A 60 -2.38 -4.50 -7.57
N LYS A 61 -2.30 -5.57 -6.76
CA LYS A 61 -3.47 -6.27 -6.24
C LYS A 61 -4.31 -5.35 -5.34
N LEU A 62 -3.70 -4.64 -4.39
CA LEU A 62 -4.39 -3.63 -3.56
C LEU A 62 -5.14 -2.62 -4.45
N TYR A 63 -4.43 -2.03 -5.41
CA TYR A 63 -5.00 -1.04 -6.33
C TYR A 63 -6.20 -1.61 -7.09
N ASN A 64 -6.01 -2.76 -7.77
CA ASN A 64 -7.06 -3.36 -8.59
C ASN A 64 -8.26 -3.80 -7.75
N ASP A 65 -8.04 -4.37 -6.56
CA ASP A 65 -9.15 -4.78 -5.70
C ASP A 65 -9.96 -3.55 -5.25
N LEU A 66 -9.30 -2.46 -4.85
CA LEU A 66 -10.00 -1.24 -4.45
C LEU A 66 -10.72 -0.56 -5.60
N ILE A 67 -10.10 -0.35 -6.77
CA ILE A 67 -10.77 0.23 -7.94
C ILE A 67 -12.01 -0.58 -8.39
N ASN A 68 -11.96 -1.90 -8.23
CA ASN A 68 -13.06 -2.79 -8.61
C ASN A 68 -14.06 -3.05 -7.47
N CYS A 69 -14.00 -2.26 -6.38
CA CYS A 69 -14.83 -2.40 -5.19
C CYS A 69 -14.89 -3.86 -4.70
N LYS A 70 -13.71 -4.45 -4.49
CA LYS A 70 -13.55 -5.85 -4.11
C LYS A 70 -12.85 -5.94 -2.76
N LEU A 71 -13.44 -6.72 -1.86
CA LEU A 71 -12.87 -7.02 -0.55
C LEU A 71 -12.03 -8.31 -0.63
N PRO A 72 -11.13 -8.54 0.35
CA PRO A 72 -10.35 -9.78 0.42
C PRO A 72 -11.17 -11.04 0.73
N PHE A 73 -12.46 -10.88 1.05
CA PHE A 73 -13.42 -11.94 1.35
C PHE A 73 -14.65 -11.77 0.46
N ASP A 74 -15.38 -12.87 0.27
CA ASP A 74 -16.58 -12.86 -0.57
C ASP A 74 -17.66 -11.96 0.05
N TYR A 75 -17.97 -10.88 -0.67
CA TYR A 75 -19.10 -10.01 -0.40
C TYR A 75 -19.99 -10.03 -1.63
N SER A 76 -21.20 -10.56 -1.48
CA SER A 76 -22.07 -10.97 -2.58
C SER A 76 -22.64 -9.80 -3.39
N ASP A 77 -22.68 -8.58 -2.83
CA ASP A 77 -23.28 -7.42 -3.51
C ASP A 77 -22.41 -6.16 -3.40
N LYS A 78 -21.66 -5.89 -4.48
CA LYS A 78 -20.78 -4.71 -4.59
C LYS A 78 -21.55 -3.38 -4.62
N GLU A 79 -22.77 -3.37 -5.15
CA GLU A 79 -23.57 -2.15 -5.25
C GLU A 79 -24.14 -1.75 -3.89
N ILE A 80 -24.51 -2.74 -3.06
CA ILE A 80 -24.81 -2.51 -1.64
C ILE A 80 -23.56 -2.01 -0.91
N LEU A 81 -22.40 -2.62 -1.16
CA LEU A 81 -21.15 -2.22 -0.53
C LEU A 81 -20.82 -0.74 -0.81
N LYS A 82 -20.91 -0.29 -2.06
CA LYS A 82 -20.71 1.12 -2.42
C LYS A 82 -21.71 2.05 -1.74
N LYS A 83 -23.00 1.69 -1.72
CA LYS A 83 -24.06 2.52 -1.14
C LYS A 83 -23.96 2.70 0.37
N LEU A 84 -23.45 1.68 1.06
CA LEU A 84 -23.41 1.64 2.53
C LEU A 84 -22.07 2.05 3.12
N SER A 85 -21.07 2.31 2.27
CA SER A 85 -19.74 2.74 2.68
C SER A 85 -19.42 4.10 2.06
N ASN A 86 -18.32 4.70 2.49
CA ASN A 86 -17.79 5.92 1.88
C ASN A 86 -16.88 5.60 0.69
N TYR A 87 -17.24 4.62 -0.13
CA TYR A 87 -16.42 4.18 -1.26
C TYR A 87 -16.13 5.30 -2.25
N ASP A 88 -17.11 6.13 -2.57
CA ASP A 88 -16.94 7.25 -3.52
C ASP A 88 -16.01 8.35 -2.98
N LEU A 89 -15.77 8.40 -1.66
CA LEU A 89 -14.75 9.26 -1.07
C LEU A 89 -13.37 8.60 -1.09
N LEU A 90 -13.32 7.27 -1.03
CA LEU A 90 -12.07 6.50 -1.10
C LEU A 90 -11.56 6.39 -2.54
N VAL A 91 -12.44 6.16 -3.51
CA VAL A 91 -12.09 5.88 -4.91
C VAL A 91 -12.82 6.84 -5.83
N HIS A 92 -12.06 7.69 -6.52
CA HIS A 92 -12.58 8.64 -7.50
C HIS A 92 -11.60 8.76 -8.67
N ASP A 93 -12.08 8.77 -9.92
CA ASP A 93 -11.27 8.89 -11.13
C ASP A 93 -10.06 7.93 -11.20
N ASN A 94 -10.24 6.67 -10.78
CA ASN A 94 -9.17 5.66 -10.69
C ASN A 94 -8.01 6.02 -9.73
N VAL A 95 -8.25 6.93 -8.78
CA VAL A 95 -7.35 7.28 -7.69
C VAL A 95 -7.96 6.82 -6.38
N ILE A 96 -7.17 6.15 -5.55
CA ILE A 96 -7.55 5.74 -4.20
C ILE A 96 -6.98 6.76 -3.24
N THR A 97 -7.81 7.48 -2.49
CA THR A 97 -7.37 8.49 -1.51
C THR A 97 -7.77 8.06 -0.11
N TRP A 98 -6.79 7.81 0.75
CA TRP A 98 -7.03 7.55 2.16
C TRP A 98 -6.71 8.77 2.99
N MET A 99 -7.70 9.28 3.72
CA MET A 99 -7.52 10.36 4.70
C MET A 99 -7.60 9.80 6.12
N SER A 100 -6.74 10.26 7.02
CA SER A 100 -6.75 9.81 8.41
C SER A 100 -8.08 10.12 9.11
N ASP A 101 -8.67 9.09 9.74
CA ASP A 101 -9.91 9.17 10.53
C ASP A 101 -9.77 10.00 11.83
N ASP A 102 -8.55 10.43 12.16
CA ASP A 102 -8.25 11.16 13.40
C ASP A 102 -8.60 12.66 13.34
N TYR A 103 -9.00 13.16 12.16
CA TYR A 103 -9.21 14.58 11.89
C TYR A 103 -10.60 14.82 11.32
N SER A 104 -11.23 15.91 11.74
CA SER A 104 -12.60 16.28 11.36
C SER A 104 -12.70 17.19 10.13
N CYS A 105 -11.58 17.52 9.48
CA CYS A 105 -11.54 18.56 8.45
C CYS A 105 -10.63 18.20 7.27
N LEU A 106 -10.72 19.04 6.23
CA LEU A 106 -10.00 18.94 4.96
C LEU A 106 -8.48 18.81 5.09
N ASP A 107 -7.88 19.12 6.25
CA ASP A 107 -6.43 19.09 6.49
C ASP A 107 -5.92 17.78 7.13
N ALA A 108 -6.76 16.74 7.16
CA ALA A 108 -6.35 15.41 7.60
C ALA A 108 -5.12 14.92 6.81
N PRO A 109 -4.11 14.33 7.49
CA PRO A 109 -3.04 13.61 6.82
C PRO A 109 -3.62 12.57 5.87
N SER A 110 -3.11 12.54 4.65
CA SER A 110 -3.66 11.73 3.58
C SER A 110 -2.61 11.32 2.56
N PHE A 111 -2.87 10.18 1.93
CA PHE A 111 -2.14 9.77 0.75
C PHE A 111 -3.11 9.31 -0.33
N SER A 112 -2.65 9.39 -1.58
CA SER A 112 -3.33 8.90 -2.76
C SER A 112 -2.49 7.82 -3.45
N ILE A 113 -3.16 6.82 -4.01
CA ILE A 113 -2.59 5.77 -4.84
C ILE A 113 -3.19 5.87 -6.24
N SER A 114 -2.33 6.03 -7.23
CA SER A 114 -2.70 6.03 -8.65
C SER A 114 -1.83 5.06 -9.42
N LYS A 115 -2.36 4.53 -10.52
CA LYS A 115 -1.61 3.67 -11.43
C LYS A 115 -1.47 4.33 -12.80
N TRP A 116 -0.26 4.30 -13.34
CA TRP A 116 0.02 4.71 -14.71
C TRP A 116 1.04 3.76 -15.31
N GLU A 117 0.65 3.07 -16.40
CA GLU A 117 1.41 1.95 -16.97
C GLU A 117 1.75 0.91 -15.88
N ASP A 118 3.00 0.45 -15.82
CA ASP A 118 3.50 -0.53 -14.86
C ASP A 118 4.08 0.13 -13.60
N LYS A 119 3.48 1.27 -13.19
CA LYS A 119 3.89 2.03 -12.02
C LYS A 119 2.71 2.35 -11.12
N ILE A 120 2.88 2.06 -9.83
CA ILE A 120 2.00 2.51 -8.76
C ILE A 120 2.65 3.73 -8.11
N ASN A 121 1.96 4.87 -8.16
CA ASN A 121 2.40 6.11 -7.51
C ASN A 121 1.63 6.26 -6.19
N ILE A 122 2.37 6.42 -5.10
CA ILE A 122 1.83 6.76 -3.78
C ILE A 122 2.28 8.19 -3.47
N THR A 123 1.34 9.10 -3.31
CA THR A 123 1.61 10.52 -3.04
C THR A 123 1.00 10.90 -1.69
N PHE A 124 1.80 11.45 -0.79
CA PHE A 124 1.34 12.01 0.47
C PHE A 124 0.95 13.47 0.22
N ASP A 125 -0.35 13.72 0.18
CA ASP A 125 -0.91 15.04 -0.13
C ASP A 125 -0.83 15.97 1.09
N LYS A 126 -1.02 15.41 2.30
CA LYS A 126 -0.94 16.13 3.57
C LYS A 126 -0.27 15.27 4.64
N GLY A 127 0.69 15.86 5.34
CA GLY A 127 1.48 15.15 6.35
C GLY A 127 2.37 14.05 5.77
N SER A 128 3.19 13.45 6.61
CA SER A 128 4.14 12.39 6.23
C SER A 128 3.81 11.03 6.84
N SER A 129 2.70 10.94 7.58
CA SER A 129 2.25 9.71 8.23
C SER A 129 0.74 9.70 8.30
N VAL A 130 0.14 8.60 7.83
CA VAL A 130 -1.30 8.41 7.72
C VAL A 130 -1.67 7.10 8.39
N ARG A 131 -2.63 7.18 9.29
CA ARG A 131 -3.19 6.04 10.02
C ARG A 131 -4.40 5.48 9.27
N ILE A 132 -4.43 4.16 9.17
CA ILE A 132 -5.53 3.35 8.65
C ILE A 132 -6.09 2.57 9.84
N ARG A 133 -7.27 2.98 10.33
CA ARG A 133 -7.91 2.31 11.47
C ARG A 133 -8.38 0.91 11.09
N ASN A 134 -8.13 -0.06 11.95
CA ASN A 134 -8.60 -1.43 11.78
C ASN A 134 -10.09 -1.58 12.13
N SER A 135 -10.63 -0.67 12.96
CA SER A 135 -12.06 -0.63 13.29
C SER A 135 -12.56 0.81 13.39
N GLY A 136 -13.84 1.01 13.03
CA GLY A 136 -14.46 2.34 13.08
C GLY A 136 -13.82 3.36 12.12
N SER A 137 -13.30 2.88 10.99
CA SER A 137 -12.81 3.74 9.92
C SER A 137 -13.99 4.30 9.11
N LEU A 138 -13.86 5.52 8.62
CA LEU A 138 -14.76 6.14 7.65
C LEU A 138 -14.90 5.28 6.40
N TYR A 139 -13.85 4.59 6.00
CA TYR A 139 -13.82 3.76 4.79
C TYR A 139 -14.05 2.29 5.06
N GLN A 140 -14.60 1.91 6.23
CA GLN A 140 -14.95 0.52 6.47
C GLN A 140 -15.92 0.02 5.37
N PRO A 141 -15.69 -1.19 4.80
CA PRO A 141 -14.73 -2.23 5.20
C PRO A 141 -13.40 -2.27 4.44
N PHE A 142 -13.07 -1.25 3.65
CA PHE A 142 -11.90 -1.25 2.77
C PHE A 142 -10.55 -1.12 3.48
N ASN A 143 -10.53 -0.80 4.77
CA ASN A 143 -9.34 -0.94 5.60
C ASN A 143 -8.76 -2.37 5.51
N THR A 144 -9.63 -3.38 5.33
CA THR A 144 -9.21 -4.79 5.21
C THR A 144 -8.33 -5.06 3.99
N ASN A 145 -8.49 -4.33 2.89
CA ASN A 145 -7.59 -4.44 1.73
C ASN A 145 -6.16 -4.02 2.08
N PHE A 146 -6.00 -2.95 2.86
CA PHE A 146 -4.69 -2.51 3.35
C PHE A 146 -4.10 -3.48 4.37
N MET A 147 -4.93 -4.06 5.24
CA MET A 147 -4.47 -5.12 6.16
C MET A 147 -3.98 -6.35 5.37
N MET A 148 -4.69 -6.74 4.31
CA MET A 148 -4.28 -7.84 3.44
C MET A 148 -2.93 -7.53 2.75
N LEU A 149 -2.73 -6.31 2.24
CA LEU A 149 -1.43 -5.89 1.71
C LEU A 149 -0.30 -6.09 2.74
N TYR A 150 -0.51 -5.66 3.99
CA TYR A 150 0.49 -5.84 5.03
C TYR A 150 0.77 -7.32 5.33
N HIS A 151 -0.28 -8.15 5.37
CA HIS A 151 -0.11 -9.59 5.55
C HIS A 151 0.67 -10.24 4.40
N GLU A 152 0.42 -9.82 3.15
CA GLU A 152 1.19 -10.28 1.99
C GLU A 152 2.66 -9.85 2.09
N LEU A 153 2.94 -8.62 2.54
CA LEU A 153 4.32 -8.18 2.84
C LEU A 153 4.98 -9.03 3.94
N CYS A 154 4.24 -9.44 4.97
CA CYS A 154 4.73 -10.33 6.02
C CYS A 154 5.16 -11.70 5.51
N ASN A 155 4.46 -12.21 4.50
CA ASN A 155 4.68 -13.49 3.85
C ASN A 155 5.70 -13.42 2.70
N LEU A 156 6.30 -12.25 2.44
CA LEU A 156 7.39 -12.15 1.48
C LEU A 156 8.59 -12.96 1.96
N ASP A 157 8.90 -14.02 1.22
CA ASP A 157 10.18 -14.70 1.30
C ASP A 157 11.24 -13.83 0.60
N LEU A 158 11.97 -13.05 1.40
CA LEU A 158 13.01 -12.13 0.92
C LEU A 158 14.22 -12.88 0.29
N GLU A 159 14.46 -14.14 0.67
CA GLU A 159 15.51 -14.94 0.04
C GLU A 159 15.08 -15.43 -1.34
N GLN A 160 13.84 -15.91 -1.47
CA GLN A 160 13.32 -16.33 -2.78
C GLN A 160 13.14 -15.13 -3.73
N VAL A 161 12.75 -13.95 -3.21
CA VAL A 161 12.80 -12.69 -3.97
C VAL A 161 14.19 -12.54 -4.58
N TYR A 162 15.24 -12.65 -3.77
CA TYR A 162 16.64 -12.55 -4.22
C TYR A 162 17.05 -13.60 -5.26
N ILE A 163 16.55 -14.83 -5.14
CA ILE A 163 16.88 -15.95 -6.05
C ILE A 163 16.23 -15.77 -7.43
N ASP A 164 14.92 -15.47 -7.48
CA ASP A 164 14.18 -15.27 -8.74
C ASP A 164 14.86 -14.16 -9.58
N GLU A 165 15.37 -13.14 -8.90
CA GLU A 165 16.06 -12.00 -9.50
C GLU A 165 17.43 -12.34 -10.10
N ILE A 166 18.21 -13.22 -9.47
CA ILE A 166 19.47 -13.72 -10.04
C ILE A 166 19.20 -14.49 -11.35
N ILE A 167 18.09 -15.23 -11.39
CA ILE A 167 17.74 -16.04 -12.56
C ILE A 167 17.34 -15.15 -13.75
N ASP A 168 16.53 -14.12 -13.52
CA ASP A 168 16.11 -13.22 -14.61
C ASP A 168 17.25 -12.32 -15.12
N LEU A 169 18.14 -11.84 -14.23
CA LEU A 169 19.36 -11.13 -14.64
C LEU A 169 20.27 -12.00 -15.54
N LYS A 170 20.35 -13.31 -15.28
CA LYS A 170 21.11 -14.24 -16.12
C LYS A 170 20.44 -14.48 -17.48
N ARG A 171 19.12 -14.32 -17.58
CA ARG A 171 18.37 -14.46 -18.84
C ARG A 171 18.50 -13.24 -19.74
N VAL A 172 18.48 -12.03 -19.17
CA VAL A 172 18.62 -10.76 -19.93
C VAL A 172 20.05 -10.55 -20.48
N LYS A 173 21.07 -11.17 -19.86
CA LYS A 173 22.48 -11.08 -20.30
C LYS A 173 22.87 -12.11 -21.39
N LYS A 174 21.93 -12.89 -21.93
CA LYS A 174 22.14 -13.80 -23.07
C LYS A 174 21.54 -13.22 -24.32
#